data_AF-A0A922MVR5-F1
#
_entry.id   AF-A0A922MVR5-F1
#
_cell.length_a   1.000
_cell.length_b   1.000
_cell.length_c   1.000
_cell.angle_alpha   90.00
_cell.angle_beta   90.00
_cell.angle_gamma   90.00
#
_symmetry.space_group_name_H-M   'P 1'
#
loop_
_entity.id
_entity.type
_entity.pdbx_description
1 polymer ?
#
loop_
_entity_poly.entity_id
_entity_poly.type
_entity_poly.pdbx_seq_one_letter_code
_entity_poly.pdbx_strand_id
1 'polypeptide(L)'
;MEKVVTEAVSEPALPSKSVPGLGFKNVAVAERSLRALRGRDPSYQKMVVNALMSNARCVLRLTRKNKKITNIMAAMAVFERFIEEFDSRRLGKQNNPYLSLETVKKVVELAGDNIPEQQRSFIAAYSSVRGEYQRLRNVRVEEEDTTWDIVRHRELQKLKRKLKREDLFDDDGQFTEEHIEMLLWAYTPDRRRVWEYFYEPRMQEEREIEIDYSKTSGSSVFAYMPVCGGCFGHLPFSFSKALHHPLPTSPQILTQCISSLKLLITLFQLPVKKISKLKEAMTTIESSLLDLKEQNLSKEYPYLSLNLVKKAEELAGDSVTELQLGGAKLFTEDDDPTPEHIEMLLWAYSPEPKRVAKEFNFFENKDTPEEESERDRISEGQDKSDASDKNVDSDEMGSKRLSGDRDGEGGSTPRRSKRIKK
;
A
#
# COMPACT_ATOMS: atom_id res chain seq x y z
N MET A 1 30.53 8.88 -44.76
CA MET A 1 29.36 8.42 -44.00
C MET A 1 29.82 8.07 -42.60
N GLU A 2 29.80 9.04 -41.69
CA GLU A 2 30.12 8.82 -40.28
C GLU A 2 28.98 8.01 -39.64
N LYS A 3 29.33 6.86 -39.06
CA LYS A 3 28.40 6.08 -38.24
C LYS A 3 28.22 6.83 -36.91
N VAL A 4 27.10 7.52 -36.77
CA VAL A 4 26.63 7.99 -35.46
C VAL A 4 26.32 6.76 -34.62
N VAL A 5 27.25 6.39 -33.75
CA VAL A 5 27.05 5.35 -32.73
C VAL A 5 26.11 5.95 -31.69
N THR A 6 24.82 5.67 -31.81
CA THR A 6 23.86 5.91 -30.73
C THR A 6 24.17 4.92 -29.61
N GLU A 7 25.02 5.32 -28.66
CA GLU A 7 25.15 4.62 -27.39
C GLU A 7 23.77 4.63 -26.72
N ALA A 8 23.22 3.44 -26.51
CA ALA A 8 22.01 3.27 -25.73
C ALA A 8 22.31 3.70 -24.29
N VAL A 9 21.92 4.92 -23.95
CA VAL A 9 21.98 5.44 -22.58
C VAL A 9 21.09 4.53 -21.72
N SER A 10 21.72 3.61 -20.99
CA SER A 10 21.04 2.75 -20.04
C SER A 10 20.36 3.64 -19.01
N GLU A 11 19.04 3.50 -18.85
CA GLU A 11 18.30 4.26 -17.85
C GLU A 11 18.98 4.10 -16.47
N PRO A 12 19.29 5.19 -15.77
CA PRO A 12 19.96 5.11 -14.48
C PRO A 12 19.09 4.32 -13.49
N ALA A 13 19.71 3.37 -12.80
CA ALA A 13 19.02 2.53 -11.82
C ALA A 13 18.37 3.39 -10.72
N LEU A 14 17.07 3.23 -10.53
CA LEU A 14 16.31 4.00 -9.55
C LEU A 14 16.78 3.70 -8.11
N PRO A 15 16.87 4.71 -7.23
CA PRO A 15 17.34 4.52 -5.86
C PRO A 15 16.38 3.66 -5.04
N SER A 16 16.90 3.01 -3.98
CA SER A 16 16.12 2.16 -3.08
C SER A 16 14.95 2.91 -2.42
N LYS A 17 13.92 2.19 -1.99
CA LYS A 17 12.74 2.75 -1.29
C LYS A 17 12.93 2.84 0.23
N SER A 18 13.95 2.17 0.77
CA SER A 18 14.21 2.08 2.20
C SER A 18 15.45 2.86 2.59
N VAL A 19 15.43 3.49 3.76
CA VAL A 19 16.58 4.21 4.33
C VAL A 19 17.63 3.19 4.79
N PRO A 20 18.91 3.32 4.38
CA PRO A 20 19.97 2.42 4.80
C PRO A 20 20.36 2.64 6.27
N GLY A 21 20.93 1.61 6.90
CA GLY A 21 21.60 1.74 8.20
C GLY A 21 20.70 1.71 9.43
N LEU A 22 19.42 1.34 9.28
CA LEU A 22 18.48 1.16 10.39
C LEU A 22 18.73 -0.16 11.14
N GLY A 23 18.54 -0.17 12.46
CA GLY A 23 18.70 -1.38 13.27
C GLY A 23 18.32 -1.24 14.74
N PHE A 24 18.38 -2.36 15.47
CA PHE A 24 17.91 -2.49 16.86
C PHE A 24 18.86 -3.32 17.74
N LYS A 25 20.13 -3.42 17.36
CA LYS A 25 21.10 -4.32 18.05
C LYS A 25 21.36 -3.93 19.51
N ASN A 26 21.37 -2.64 19.81
CA ASN A 26 21.57 -2.07 21.14
C ASN A 26 21.00 -0.64 21.16
N VAL A 27 20.98 -0.02 22.35
CA VAL A 27 20.47 1.35 22.57
C VAL A 27 21.10 2.36 21.59
N ALA A 28 22.43 2.36 21.47
CA ALA A 28 23.13 3.30 20.58
C ALA A 28 22.73 3.14 19.09
N VAL A 29 22.48 1.92 18.63
CA VAL A 29 22.01 1.65 17.26
C VAL A 29 20.55 2.07 17.08
N ALA A 30 19.70 1.83 18.10
CA ALA A 30 18.30 2.27 18.07
C ALA A 30 18.19 3.80 18.00
N GLU A 31 18.96 4.51 18.83
CA GLU A 31 19.04 5.97 18.80
C GLU A 31 19.57 6.51 17.46
N ARG A 32 20.60 5.87 16.89
CA ARG A 32 21.06 6.22 15.53
C ARG A 32 19.96 6.05 14.49
N SER A 33 19.14 4.99 14.61
CA SER A 33 18.03 4.75 13.70
C SER A 33 16.95 5.83 13.86
N LEU A 34 16.60 6.21 15.09
CA LEU A 34 15.68 7.33 15.33
C LEU A 34 16.23 8.66 14.81
N ARG A 35 17.54 8.91 14.95
CA ARG A 35 18.19 10.09 14.36
C ARG A 35 18.08 10.09 12.83
N ALA A 36 18.29 8.96 12.18
CA ALA A 36 18.15 8.83 10.72
C ALA A 36 16.70 8.99 10.22
N LEU A 37 15.71 8.75 11.08
CA LEU A 37 14.28 8.93 10.79
C LEU A 37 13.77 10.34 11.10
N ARG A 38 14.51 11.13 11.89
CA ARG A 38 14.09 12.47 12.31
C ARG A 38 13.88 13.37 11.10
N GLY A 39 12.74 14.07 11.07
CA GLY A 39 12.38 15.02 10.01
C GLY A 39 11.74 14.39 8.77
N ARG A 40 11.67 13.06 8.68
CA ARG A 40 10.94 12.36 7.60
C ARG A 40 9.43 12.39 7.83
N ASP A 41 8.65 11.89 6.87
CA ASP A 41 7.20 11.79 7.01
C ASP A 41 6.77 10.99 8.27
N PRO A 42 5.87 11.53 9.13
CA PRO A 42 5.48 10.88 10.38
C PRO A 42 4.97 9.45 10.20
N SER A 43 4.17 9.22 9.16
CA SER A 43 3.65 7.89 8.82
C SER A 43 4.78 6.89 8.54
N TYR A 44 5.80 7.31 7.79
CA TYR A 44 6.97 6.49 7.48
C TYR A 44 7.79 6.20 8.74
N GLN A 45 8.03 7.21 9.59
CA GLN A 45 8.75 7.02 10.85
C GLN A 45 8.09 5.94 11.72
N LYS A 46 6.77 6.07 11.98
CA LYS A 46 6.02 5.10 12.78
C LYS A 46 6.05 3.69 12.16
N MET A 47 5.83 3.60 10.84
CA MET A 47 5.87 2.33 10.11
C MET A 47 7.22 1.62 10.27
N VAL A 48 8.33 2.35 10.08
CA VAL A 48 9.69 1.78 10.20
C VAL A 48 9.98 1.34 11.63
N VAL A 49 9.63 2.15 12.64
CA VAL A 49 9.86 1.80 14.05
C VAL A 49 9.05 0.57 14.45
N ASN A 50 7.79 0.46 14.02
CA ASN A 50 6.98 -0.74 14.22
C ASN A 50 7.60 -1.98 13.58
N ALA A 51 8.12 -1.86 12.35
CA ALA A 51 8.81 -2.96 11.68
C ALA A 51 10.09 -3.38 12.42
N LEU A 52 10.89 -2.41 12.90
CA LEU A 52 12.08 -2.69 13.72
C LEU A 52 11.73 -3.37 15.03
N MET A 53 10.64 -2.96 15.70
CA MET A 53 10.15 -3.61 16.91
C MET A 53 9.67 -5.04 16.67
N SER A 54 8.92 -5.29 15.59
CA SER A 54 8.49 -6.64 15.21
C SER A 54 9.68 -7.55 14.97
N ASN A 55 10.66 -7.08 14.19
CA ASN A 55 11.89 -7.79 13.93
C ASN A 55 12.70 -8.04 15.21
N ALA A 56 12.76 -7.07 16.12
CA ALA A 56 13.42 -7.21 17.41
C ALA A 56 12.79 -8.31 18.26
N ARG A 57 11.46 -8.40 18.32
CA ARG A 57 10.74 -9.48 19.02
C ARG A 57 11.04 -10.85 18.43
N CYS A 58 11.06 -10.98 17.10
CA CYS A 58 11.44 -12.22 16.44
C CYS A 58 12.88 -12.65 16.79
N VAL A 59 13.84 -11.73 16.72
CA VAL A 59 15.25 -12.01 17.05
C VAL A 59 15.43 -12.33 18.55
N LEU A 60 14.66 -11.69 19.43
CA LEU A 60 14.69 -11.93 20.87
C LEU A 60 14.32 -13.39 21.19
N ARG A 61 13.27 -13.93 20.55
CA ARG A 61 12.83 -15.33 20.72
C ARG A 61 13.92 -16.36 20.34
N LEU A 62 14.75 -16.03 19.36
CA LEU A 62 15.82 -16.91 18.86
C LEU A 62 17.15 -16.72 19.60
N THR A 63 17.31 -15.66 20.37
CA THR A 63 18.58 -15.33 21.03
C THR A 63 18.71 -16.06 22.36
N ARG A 64 19.84 -16.75 22.56
CA ARG A 64 20.16 -17.45 23.83
C ARG A 64 21.16 -16.72 24.72
N LYS A 65 21.90 -15.75 24.18
CA LYS A 65 22.95 -15.02 24.92
C LYS A 65 22.33 -13.89 25.74
N ASN A 66 22.35 -14.00 27.08
CA ASN A 66 21.79 -13.01 28.01
C ASN A 66 22.22 -11.56 27.72
N LYS A 67 23.52 -11.31 27.47
CA LYS A 67 24.01 -9.97 27.10
C LYS A 67 23.38 -9.41 25.83
N LYS A 68 23.00 -10.25 24.86
CA LYS A 68 22.32 -9.79 23.63
C LYS A 68 20.84 -9.52 23.90
N ILE A 69 20.19 -10.38 24.70
CA ILE A 69 18.79 -10.22 25.14
C ILE A 69 18.62 -8.85 25.81
N THR A 70 19.47 -8.53 26.81
CA THR A 70 19.39 -7.25 27.52
C THR A 70 19.60 -6.05 26.61
N ASN A 71 20.53 -6.14 25.65
CA ASN A 71 20.76 -5.08 24.66
C ASN A 71 19.57 -4.86 23.72
N ILE A 72 18.92 -5.95 23.26
CA ILE A 72 17.75 -5.87 22.37
C ILE A 72 16.54 -5.31 23.14
N MET A 73 16.30 -5.79 24.37
CA MET A 73 15.22 -5.26 25.20
C MET A 73 15.40 -3.76 25.50
N ALA A 74 16.61 -3.34 25.85
CA ALA A 74 16.91 -1.92 26.05
C ALA A 74 16.72 -1.09 24.76
N ALA A 75 17.06 -1.65 23.59
CA ALA A 75 16.81 -1.02 22.30
C ALA A 75 15.30 -0.90 21.99
N MET A 76 14.50 -1.92 22.33
CA MET A 76 13.04 -1.89 22.17
C MET A 76 12.38 -0.83 23.05
N ALA A 77 12.82 -0.67 24.29
CA ALA A 77 12.31 0.37 25.20
C ALA A 77 12.50 1.79 24.62
N VAL A 78 13.60 2.04 23.89
CA VAL A 78 13.81 3.32 23.18
C VAL A 78 12.76 3.55 22.09
N PHE A 79 12.37 2.50 21.36
CA PHE A 79 11.34 2.58 20.32
C PHE A 79 9.93 2.70 20.90
N GLU A 80 9.62 2.00 21.98
CA GLU A 80 8.33 2.10 22.68
C GLU A 80 8.09 3.52 23.17
N ARG A 81 9.07 4.12 23.86
CA ARG A 81 9.02 5.53 24.27
C ARG A 81 8.83 6.48 23.08
N PHE A 82 9.48 6.20 21.95
CA PHE A 82 9.28 7.01 20.74
C PHE A 82 7.83 6.90 20.21
N ILE A 83 7.24 5.70 20.19
CA ILE A 83 5.85 5.50 19.72
C ILE A 83 4.86 6.19 20.66
N GLU A 84 5.05 6.08 21.97
CA GLU A 84 4.23 6.78 22.98
C GLU A 84 4.30 8.31 22.79
N GLU A 85 5.50 8.85 22.60
CA GLU A 85 5.68 10.27 22.29
C GLU A 85 5.04 10.66 20.95
N PHE A 86 5.14 9.80 19.95
CA PHE A 86 4.57 10.01 18.63
C PHE A 86 3.04 10.10 18.69
N ASP A 87 2.41 9.20 19.43
CA ASP A 87 0.96 9.11 19.58
C ASP A 87 0.41 10.20 20.51
N SER A 88 1.09 10.51 21.62
CA SER A 88 0.70 11.61 22.50
C SER A 88 0.73 12.97 21.79
N ARG A 89 1.72 13.21 20.93
CA ARG A 89 1.81 14.43 20.10
C ARG A 89 0.92 14.40 18.85
N ARG A 90 0.19 13.29 18.61
CA ARG A 90 -0.66 13.08 17.43
C ARG A 90 0.06 13.34 16.11
N LEU A 91 1.35 12.98 16.02
CA LEU A 91 2.19 13.26 14.84
C LEU A 91 1.64 12.59 13.56
N GLY A 92 0.89 11.50 13.70
CA GLY A 92 0.22 10.84 12.58
C GLY A 92 -0.74 11.75 11.80
N LYS A 93 -1.37 12.74 12.46
CA LYS A 93 -2.27 13.70 11.79
C LYS A 93 -1.52 14.75 10.96
N GLN A 94 -0.20 14.87 11.15
CA GLN A 94 0.64 15.82 10.43
C GLN A 94 1.23 15.22 9.14
N ASN A 95 0.72 14.08 8.70
CA ASN A 95 1.18 13.43 7.47
C ASN A 95 0.83 14.28 6.24
N ASN A 96 1.79 14.40 5.32
CA ASN A 96 1.65 15.22 4.11
C ASN A 96 1.68 14.32 2.87
N PRO A 97 0.54 13.72 2.47
CA PRO A 97 0.49 12.86 1.29
C PRO A 97 1.03 13.56 0.04
N TYR A 98 1.68 12.79 -0.83
CA TYR A 98 2.22 13.31 -2.09
C TYR A 98 1.13 13.37 -3.14
N LEU A 99 1.17 14.43 -3.96
CA LEU A 99 0.43 14.53 -5.21
C LEU A 99 1.11 13.70 -6.31
N SER A 100 0.33 13.30 -7.32
CA SER A 100 0.88 12.61 -8.48
C SER A 100 1.82 13.55 -9.24
N LEU A 101 2.81 12.97 -9.92
CA LEU A 101 3.73 13.75 -10.75
C LEU A 101 2.99 14.53 -11.85
N GLU A 102 1.92 13.98 -12.39
CA GLU A 102 1.07 14.66 -13.39
C GLU A 102 0.43 15.93 -12.83
N THR A 103 -0.14 15.87 -11.62
CA THR A 103 -0.70 17.06 -10.97
C THR A 103 0.38 18.12 -10.76
N VAL A 104 1.57 17.71 -10.28
CA VAL A 104 2.69 18.64 -10.09
C VAL A 104 3.12 19.29 -11.41
N LYS A 105 3.15 18.55 -12.52
CA LYS A 105 3.47 19.12 -13.85
C LYS A 105 2.45 20.17 -14.29
N LYS A 106 1.16 19.92 -14.12
CA LYS A 106 0.11 20.91 -14.41
C LYS A 106 0.27 22.17 -13.55
N VAL A 107 0.63 22.01 -12.28
CA VAL A 107 0.89 23.15 -11.38
C VAL A 107 2.12 23.93 -11.83
N VAL A 108 3.17 23.27 -12.31
CA VAL A 108 4.34 23.94 -12.88
C VAL A 108 3.98 24.78 -14.10
N GLU A 109 3.10 24.27 -14.97
CA GLU A 109 2.58 25.02 -16.13
C GLU A 109 1.80 26.26 -15.68
N LEU A 110 0.98 26.15 -14.63
CA LEU A 110 0.23 27.29 -14.06
C LEU A 110 1.15 28.33 -13.40
N ALA A 111 2.18 27.88 -12.68
CA ALA A 111 3.09 28.78 -11.98
C ALA A 111 4.05 29.53 -12.92
N GLY A 112 4.28 29.02 -14.13
CA GLY A 112 5.16 29.63 -15.13
C GLY A 112 6.58 29.83 -14.60
N ASP A 113 7.11 31.05 -14.74
CA ASP A 113 8.47 31.39 -14.31
C ASP A 113 8.61 31.69 -12.81
N ASN A 114 7.49 31.84 -12.08
CA ASN A 114 7.48 32.24 -10.67
C ASN A 114 7.82 31.12 -9.69
N ILE A 115 8.57 30.10 -10.12
CA ILE A 115 8.94 28.95 -9.29
C ILE A 115 10.32 29.19 -8.65
N PRO A 116 10.41 29.26 -7.32
CA PRO A 116 11.67 29.24 -6.57
C PRO A 116 12.63 28.13 -7.01
N GLU A 117 13.92 28.44 -7.08
CA GLU A 117 14.98 27.51 -7.50
C GLU A 117 14.99 26.19 -6.68
N GLN A 118 14.73 26.29 -5.37
CA GLN A 118 14.66 25.11 -4.50
C GLN A 118 13.50 24.18 -4.87
N GLN A 119 12.34 24.73 -5.25
CA GLN A 119 11.20 23.95 -5.70
C GLN A 119 11.45 23.34 -7.08
N ARG A 120 12.09 24.08 -8.00
CA ARG A 120 12.52 23.52 -9.30
C ARG A 120 13.44 22.31 -9.09
N SER A 121 14.39 22.43 -8.18
CA SER A 121 15.32 21.34 -7.81
C SER A 121 14.58 20.13 -7.20
N PHE A 122 13.59 20.37 -6.33
CA PHE A 122 12.73 19.32 -5.80
C PHE A 122 11.92 18.63 -6.91
N ILE A 123 11.30 19.38 -7.81
CA ILE A 123 10.48 18.84 -8.91
C ILE A 123 11.34 18.02 -9.86
N ALA A 124 12.57 18.46 -10.15
CA ALA A 124 13.53 17.69 -10.93
C ALA A 124 13.89 16.37 -10.23
N ALA A 125 14.16 16.40 -8.93
CA ALA A 125 14.41 15.20 -8.12
C ALA A 125 13.19 14.26 -8.05
N TYR A 126 11.97 14.81 -7.98
CA TYR A 126 10.74 14.02 -7.97
C TYR A 126 10.44 13.39 -9.33
N SER A 127 10.74 14.12 -10.41
CA SER A 127 10.63 13.63 -11.79
C SER A 127 11.63 12.53 -12.10
N SER A 128 12.88 12.63 -11.60
CA SER A 128 13.91 11.60 -11.81
C SER A 128 13.55 10.24 -11.18
N VAL A 129 12.76 10.25 -10.11
CA VAL A 129 12.20 9.04 -9.49
C VAL A 129 10.80 8.68 -9.99
N ARG A 130 10.35 9.28 -11.11
CA ARG A 130 9.06 9.00 -11.76
C ARG A 130 7.85 9.20 -10.84
N GLY A 131 7.93 10.13 -9.91
CA GLY A 131 6.87 10.36 -8.92
C GLY A 131 6.80 9.31 -7.80
N GLU A 132 7.72 8.34 -7.75
CA GLU A 132 7.79 7.38 -6.64
C GLU A 132 8.39 8.04 -5.40
N TYR A 133 7.57 8.78 -4.64
CA TYR A 133 8.02 9.57 -3.48
C TYR A 133 8.83 8.77 -2.43
N GLN A 134 8.58 7.46 -2.31
CA GLN A 134 9.33 6.59 -1.39
C GLN A 134 10.83 6.55 -1.71
N ARG A 135 11.21 6.81 -2.96
CA ARG A 135 12.60 6.84 -3.41
C ARG A 135 13.31 8.14 -3.06
N LEU A 136 12.57 9.24 -2.87
CA LEU A 136 13.11 10.53 -2.41
C LEU A 136 13.83 10.42 -1.06
N ARG A 137 13.53 9.38 -0.28
CA ARG A 137 14.21 9.04 0.99
C ARG A 137 15.71 8.83 0.85
N ASN A 138 16.17 8.55 -0.37
CA ASN A 138 17.57 8.29 -0.71
C ASN A 138 18.12 9.25 -1.77
N VAL A 139 17.32 10.20 -2.27
CA VAL A 139 17.80 11.24 -3.19
C VAL A 139 18.31 12.40 -2.35
N ARG A 140 19.63 12.62 -2.40
CA ARG A 140 20.30 13.69 -1.66
C ARG A 140 20.10 15.04 -2.34
N VAL A 141 20.16 16.10 -1.54
CA VAL A 141 20.30 17.47 -2.04
C VAL A 141 21.79 17.72 -2.33
N GLU A 142 22.12 18.46 -3.38
CA GLU A 142 23.51 18.62 -3.82
C GLU A 142 24.38 19.40 -2.80
N GLU A 143 23.75 20.25 -1.98
CA GLU A 143 24.44 21.13 -1.02
C GLU A 143 24.26 20.72 0.46
N GLU A 144 23.28 19.86 0.75
CA GLU A 144 22.98 19.42 2.12
C GLU A 144 23.18 17.90 2.27
N ASP A 145 23.69 17.43 3.41
CA ASP A 145 23.69 15.99 3.76
C ASP A 145 22.29 15.52 4.23
N THR A 146 21.26 16.00 3.53
CA THR A 146 19.85 15.69 3.76
C THR A 146 19.22 15.14 2.48
N THR A 147 18.01 14.60 2.62
CA THR A 147 17.26 14.02 1.51
C THR A 147 16.01 14.82 1.22
N TRP A 148 15.54 14.77 -0.03
CA TRP A 148 14.42 15.61 -0.47
C TRP A 148 13.12 15.36 0.31
N ASP A 149 12.89 14.16 0.85
CA ASP A 149 11.74 13.90 1.73
C ASP A 149 11.80 14.72 3.03
N ILE A 150 12.99 14.91 3.60
CA ILE A 150 13.21 15.71 4.81
C ILE A 150 13.04 17.20 4.50
N VAL A 151 13.68 17.68 3.42
CA VAL A 151 13.59 19.08 3.01
C VAL A 151 12.14 19.47 2.72
N ARG A 152 11.43 18.65 1.93
CA ARG A 152 10.00 18.86 1.67
C ARG A 152 9.19 18.95 2.96
N HIS A 153 9.38 18.02 3.90
CA HIS A 153 8.64 18.05 5.15
C HIS A 153 8.93 19.32 5.96
N ARG A 154 10.20 19.75 6.01
CA ARG A 154 10.63 21.00 6.67
C ARG A 154 9.96 22.23 6.05
N GLU A 155 9.97 22.36 4.73
CA GLU A 155 9.38 23.51 4.04
C GLU A 155 7.85 23.53 4.16
N LEU A 156 7.18 22.38 4.01
CA LEU A 156 5.74 22.28 4.21
C LEU A 156 5.30 22.67 5.63
N GLN A 157 6.10 22.40 6.66
CA GLN A 157 5.81 22.84 8.02
C GLN A 157 5.86 24.36 8.17
N LYS A 158 6.68 25.06 7.39
CA LYS A 158 6.70 26.53 7.35
C LYS A 158 5.44 27.06 6.65
N LEU A 159 5.09 26.50 5.50
CA LEU A 159 3.90 26.90 4.73
C LEU A 159 2.60 26.67 5.48
N LYS A 160 2.47 25.52 6.15
CA LYS A 160 1.31 25.23 7.01
C LYS A 160 1.12 26.23 8.15
N ARG A 161 2.18 26.90 8.60
CA ARG A 161 2.06 27.96 9.63
C ARG A 161 1.57 29.27 9.04
N LYS A 162 1.94 29.58 7.79
CA LYS A 162 1.46 30.75 7.05
C LYS A 162 -0.04 30.59 6.72
N LEU A 163 -0.41 29.47 6.11
CA LEU A 163 -1.77 29.20 5.60
C LEU A 163 -2.86 29.10 6.67
N LYS A 164 -2.53 28.96 7.97
CA LYS A 164 -3.57 28.97 9.03
C LYS A 164 -4.46 30.22 9.05
N ARG A 165 -4.12 31.23 8.27
CA ARG A 165 -4.77 32.54 8.19
C ARG A 165 -5.44 32.82 6.85
N GLU A 166 -5.18 32.00 5.83
CA GLU A 166 -5.51 32.30 4.44
C GLU A 166 -6.31 31.15 3.82
N ASP A 167 -7.21 31.51 2.91
CA ASP A 167 -7.95 30.55 2.12
C ASP A 167 -7.05 29.95 1.02
N LEU A 168 -7.32 28.69 0.68
CA LEU A 168 -6.56 27.95 -0.36
C LEU A 168 -6.91 28.42 -1.78
N PHE A 169 -8.10 28.99 -1.93
CA PHE A 169 -8.64 29.43 -3.20
C PHE A 169 -9.17 30.83 -3.02
N ASP A 170 -9.02 31.65 -4.06
CA ASP A 170 -9.64 32.96 -4.11
C ASP A 170 -11.14 32.88 -4.41
N ASP A 171 -11.79 34.05 -4.45
CA ASP A 171 -13.22 34.18 -4.73
C ASP A 171 -13.59 33.70 -6.15
N ASP A 172 -12.63 33.71 -7.07
CA ASP A 172 -12.77 33.23 -8.45
C ASP A 172 -12.53 31.71 -8.58
N GLY A 173 -12.21 31.04 -7.47
CA GLY A 173 -11.93 29.61 -7.42
C GLY A 173 -10.56 29.20 -7.98
N GLN A 174 -9.67 30.15 -8.23
CA GLN A 174 -8.26 29.91 -8.58
C GLN A 174 -7.44 29.62 -7.32
N PHE A 175 -6.27 29.00 -7.52
CA PHE A 175 -5.34 28.74 -6.43
C PHE A 175 -4.69 30.05 -5.97
N THR A 176 -4.65 30.28 -4.66
CA THR A 176 -3.85 31.37 -4.09
C THR A 176 -2.36 31.12 -4.28
N GLU A 177 -1.53 32.16 -4.21
CA GLU A 177 -0.08 32.05 -4.39
C GLU A 177 0.53 31.06 -3.37
N GLU A 178 0.04 31.09 -2.13
CA GLU A 178 0.47 30.19 -1.06
C GLU A 178 0.04 28.75 -1.32
N HIS A 179 -1.15 28.53 -1.92
CA HIS A 179 -1.57 27.19 -2.30
C HIS A 179 -0.73 26.65 -3.46
N ILE A 180 -0.41 27.48 -4.46
CA ILE A 180 0.53 27.13 -5.53
C ILE A 180 1.89 26.73 -4.93
N GLU A 181 2.41 27.49 -3.97
CA GLU A 181 3.67 27.16 -3.29
C GLU A 181 3.62 25.76 -2.63
N MET A 182 2.50 25.40 -1.99
CA MET A 182 2.32 24.06 -1.41
C MET A 182 2.19 22.97 -2.48
N LEU A 183 1.48 23.26 -3.58
CA LEU A 183 1.30 22.34 -4.70
C LEU A 183 2.61 22.02 -5.41
N LEU A 184 3.52 23.00 -5.53
CA LEU A 184 4.88 22.82 -6.06
C LEU A 184 5.72 21.88 -5.17
N TRP A 185 5.44 21.83 -3.87
CA TRP A 185 5.95 20.81 -2.95
C TRP A 185 5.17 19.48 -3.01
N ALA A 186 4.39 19.25 -4.06
CA ALA A 186 3.55 18.08 -4.26
C ALA A 186 2.60 17.82 -3.07
N TYR A 187 2.02 18.87 -2.47
CA TYR A 187 1.10 18.74 -1.34
C TYR A 187 -0.09 19.68 -1.45
N THR A 188 -1.25 19.21 -0.99
CA THR A 188 -2.43 20.03 -0.76
C THR A 188 -3.20 19.45 0.44
N PRO A 189 -3.76 20.28 1.33
CA PRO A 189 -4.70 19.81 2.33
C PRO A 189 -6.04 19.38 1.70
N ASP A 190 -6.44 19.98 0.58
CA ASP A 190 -7.66 19.65 -0.16
C ASP A 190 -7.31 18.99 -1.51
N ARG A 191 -7.18 17.66 -1.49
CA ARG A 191 -6.86 16.89 -2.70
C ARG A 191 -8.04 16.79 -3.65
N ARG A 192 -9.25 16.84 -3.12
CA ARG A 192 -10.47 16.67 -3.91
C ARG A 192 -10.68 17.87 -4.80
N ARG A 193 -10.60 19.08 -4.25
CA ARG A 193 -10.79 20.32 -5.02
C ARG A 193 -9.70 20.54 -6.07
N VAL A 194 -8.46 20.15 -5.79
CA VAL A 194 -7.37 20.14 -6.79
C VAL A 194 -7.65 19.15 -7.92
N TRP A 195 -8.24 17.99 -7.61
CA TRP A 195 -8.63 17.03 -8.64
C TRP A 195 -9.80 17.57 -9.50
N GLU A 196 -10.82 18.14 -8.87
CA GLU A 196 -11.95 18.79 -9.55
C GLU A 196 -11.44 19.87 -10.51
N TYR A 197 -10.57 20.78 -10.03
CA TYR A 197 -9.97 21.85 -10.85
C TYR A 197 -9.25 21.32 -12.11
N PHE A 198 -8.45 20.26 -12.00
CA PHE A 198 -7.60 19.79 -13.11
C PHE A 198 -8.21 18.75 -14.04
N TYR A 199 -9.28 18.07 -13.64
CA TYR A 199 -9.82 16.91 -14.35
C TYR A 199 -11.30 17.04 -14.69
N GLU A 200 -12.08 17.82 -13.94
CA GLU A 200 -13.51 17.98 -14.22
C GLU A 200 -13.80 18.67 -15.58
N PRO A 201 -13.04 19.71 -16.01
CA PRO A 201 -13.23 20.31 -17.32
C PRO A 201 -13.00 19.32 -18.47
N ARG A 202 -12.00 18.43 -18.37
CA ARG A 202 -11.73 17.41 -19.39
C ARG A 202 -12.87 16.39 -19.49
N MET A 203 -13.41 15.98 -18.34
CA MET A 203 -14.54 15.05 -18.30
C MET A 203 -15.83 15.68 -18.85
N GLN A 204 -15.98 17.01 -18.78
CA GLN A 204 -17.10 17.71 -19.41
C GLN A 204 -16.92 17.77 -20.93
N GLU A 205 -15.73 18.14 -21.41
CA GLU A 205 -15.40 18.19 -22.84
C GLU A 205 -15.53 16.80 -23.51
N GLU A 206 -15.03 15.75 -22.88
CA GLU A 206 -15.19 14.37 -23.37
C GLU A 206 -16.66 13.94 -23.42
N ARG A 207 -17.47 14.33 -22.43
CA ARG A 207 -18.92 14.07 -22.42
C ARG A 207 -19.65 14.84 -23.52
N GLU A 208 -19.25 16.08 -23.80
CA GLU A 208 -19.82 16.88 -24.89
C GLU A 208 -19.52 16.26 -26.25
N ILE A 209 -18.29 15.78 -26.46
CA ILE A 209 -17.88 15.06 -27.68
C ILE A 209 -18.70 13.76 -27.85
N GLU A 210 -18.92 13.01 -26.77
CA GLU A 210 -19.71 11.77 -26.82
C GLU A 210 -21.19 12.03 -27.13
N ILE A 211 -21.77 13.10 -26.57
CA ILE A 211 -23.11 13.56 -26.91
C ILE A 211 -23.20 13.91 -28.39
N ASP A 212 -22.20 14.60 -28.95
CA ASP A 212 -22.20 14.96 -30.37
C ASP A 212 -22.04 13.74 -31.29
N TYR A 213 -21.21 12.77 -30.89
CA TYR A 213 -21.07 11.50 -31.61
C TYR A 213 -22.37 10.69 -31.59
N SER A 214 -23.06 10.62 -30.45
CA SER A 214 -24.35 9.91 -30.35
C SER A 214 -25.44 10.55 -31.22
N LYS A 215 -25.46 11.89 -31.31
CA LYS A 215 -26.38 12.65 -32.18
C LYS A 215 -26.09 12.42 -33.67
N THR A 216 -24.81 12.34 -34.05
CA THR A 216 -24.41 12.14 -35.46
C THR A 216 -24.52 10.68 -35.90
N SER A 217 -24.22 9.70 -35.04
CA SER A 217 -24.35 8.26 -35.39
C SER A 217 -25.79 7.75 -35.38
N GLY A 218 -26.69 8.40 -34.63
CA GLY A 218 -28.10 8.01 -34.54
C GLY A 218 -28.96 8.31 -35.78
N SER A 219 -28.48 9.17 -36.70
CA SER A 219 -29.28 9.62 -37.85
C SER A 219 -28.94 8.97 -39.20
N SER A 220 -27.96 8.06 -39.29
CA SER A 220 -27.43 7.64 -40.61
C SER A 220 -27.18 6.14 -40.83
N VAL A 221 -27.66 5.23 -39.97
CA VAL A 221 -27.41 3.78 -40.16
C VAL A 221 -28.61 3.00 -40.73
N PHE A 222 -29.77 3.64 -40.94
CA PHE A 222 -30.94 2.96 -41.53
C PHE A 222 -31.32 3.34 -42.97
N ALA A 223 -30.57 4.23 -43.61
CA ALA A 223 -30.81 4.58 -45.01
C ALA A 223 -29.52 4.40 -45.82
N TYR A 224 -29.57 3.53 -46.82
CA TYR A 224 -28.52 3.23 -47.80
C TYR A 224 -27.42 2.22 -47.39
N MET A 225 -27.81 0.96 -47.20
CA MET A 225 -27.10 -0.11 -47.92
C MET A 225 -27.83 -0.36 -49.24
N PRO A 226 -27.34 0.15 -50.39
CA PRO A 226 -27.79 -0.39 -51.66
C PRO A 226 -27.33 -1.84 -51.71
N VAL A 227 -28.30 -2.75 -51.81
CA VAL A 227 -28.07 -4.16 -52.13
C VAL A 227 -27.51 -4.20 -53.55
N CYS A 228 -26.20 -4.00 -53.71
CA CYS A 228 -25.49 -4.34 -54.93
C CYS A 228 -25.36 -5.86 -54.96
N GLY A 229 -26.35 -6.50 -55.59
CA GLY A 229 -26.26 -7.90 -55.98
C GLY A 229 -25.11 -8.08 -56.97
N GLY A 230 -24.11 -8.85 -56.56
CA GLY A 230 -23.10 -9.41 -57.46
C GLY A 230 -21.71 -8.80 -57.30
N CYS A 231 -21.00 -9.17 -56.22
CA CYS A 231 -19.53 -9.22 -56.16
C CYS A 231 -19.09 -10.07 -54.95
N PHE A 232 -19.36 -11.38 -54.99
CA PHE A 232 -18.67 -12.35 -54.13
C PHE A 232 -17.39 -12.79 -54.84
N GLY A 233 -16.30 -12.06 -54.65
CA GLY A 233 -14.99 -12.42 -55.19
C GLY A 233 -13.89 -11.60 -54.54
N HIS A 234 -13.14 -12.23 -53.63
CA HIS A 234 -11.93 -11.74 -52.96
C HIS A 234 -12.10 -10.74 -51.79
N LEU A 235 -12.20 -11.32 -50.58
CA LEU A 235 -11.66 -10.72 -49.36
C LEU A 235 -10.14 -11.01 -49.29
N PRO A 236 -9.25 -10.01 -49.25
CA PRO A 236 -7.83 -10.21 -48.97
C PRO A 236 -7.58 -9.91 -47.50
N PHE A 237 -7.85 -10.85 -46.59
CA PHE A 237 -7.35 -10.73 -45.22
C PHE A 237 -7.07 -12.12 -44.65
N SER A 238 -5.80 -12.51 -44.68
CA SER A 238 -5.31 -13.78 -44.13
C SER A 238 -5.33 -13.74 -42.60
N PHE A 239 -6.49 -13.98 -42.01
CA PHE A 239 -6.71 -14.14 -40.56
C PHE A 239 -5.84 -15.25 -39.92
N SER A 240 -5.28 -16.16 -40.71
CA SER A 240 -4.51 -17.30 -40.21
C SER A 240 -3.16 -16.92 -39.57
N LYS A 241 -2.61 -15.71 -39.82
CA LYS A 241 -1.33 -15.28 -39.23
C LYS A 241 -1.47 -14.64 -37.84
N ALA A 242 -2.66 -14.18 -37.46
CA ALA A 242 -2.88 -13.49 -36.18
C ALA A 242 -2.98 -14.45 -34.97
N LEU A 243 -3.21 -15.75 -35.20
CA LEU A 243 -3.40 -16.74 -34.14
C LEU A 243 -2.09 -17.22 -33.47
N HIS A 244 -0.93 -16.75 -33.91
CA HIS A 244 0.38 -17.10 -33.33
C HIS A 244 1.01 -16.00 -32.48
N HIS A 245 0.32 -14.88 -32.27
CA HIS A 245 0.77 -13.84 -31.35
C HIS A 245 0.30 -14.12 -29.91
N PRO A 246 1.10 -13.77 -28.88
CA PRO A 246 0.68 -13.91 -27.49
C PRO A 246 -0.62 -13.12 -27.25
N LEU A 247 -1.56 -13.75 -26.54
CA LEU A 247 -2.86 -13.17 -26.25
C LEU A 247 -2.72 -11.86 -25.44
N PRO A 248 -3.61 -10.87 -25.67
CA PRO A 248 -3.61 -9.64 -24.89
C PRO A 248 -3.92 -9.94 -23.43
N THR A 249 -3.20 -9.27 -22.52
CA THR A 249 -3.31 -9.48 -21.06
C THR A 249 -4.43 -8.67 -20.39
N SER A 250 -5.15 -7.83 -21.15
CA SER A 250 -6.25 -7.00 -20.62
C SER A 250 -7.60 -7.73 -20.72
N PRO A 251 -8.35 -7.89 -19.60
CA PRO A 251 -9.68 -8.51 -19.59
C PRO A 251 -10.71 -7.82 -20.50
N GLN A 252 -10.60 -6.50 -20.66
CA GLN A 252 -11.50 -5.72 -21.51
C GLN A 252 -11.32 -6.06 -22.99
N ILE A 253 -10.05 -6.22 -23.43
CA ILE A 253 -9.73 -6.56 -24.82
C ILE A 253 -10.21 -7.98 -25.15
N LEU A 254 -10.01 -8.94 -24.25
CA LEU A 254 -10.46 -10.31 -24.44
C LEU A 254 -12.00 -10.40 -24.52
N THR A 255 -12.70 -9.64 -23.69
CA THR A 255 -14.18 -9.58 -23.73
C THR A 255 -14.68 -8.99 -25.05
N GLN A 256 -14.05 -7.93 -25.55
CA GLN A 256 -14.37 -7.34 -26.84
C GLN A 256 -14.11 -8.31 -28.00
N CYS A 257 -12.99 -9.05 -27.97
CA CYS A 257 -12.69 -10.08 -28.95
C CYS A 257 -13.74 -11.20 -28.98
N ILE A 258 -14.21 -11.67 -27.82
CA ILE A 258 -15.27 -12.68 -27.73
C ILE A 258 -16.57 -12.16 -28.37
N SER A 259 -16.98 -10.93 -28.05
CA SER A 259 -18.19 -10.31 -28.60
C SER A 259 -18.11 -10.17 -30.12
N SER A 260 -16.98 -9.72 -30.67
CA SER A 260 -16.77 -9.62 -32.12
C SER A 260 -16.77 -10.98 -32.82
N LEU A 261 -16.21 -12.03 -32.19
CA LEU A 261 -16.22 -13.38 -32.74
C LEU A 261 -17.64 -13.99 -32.72
N LYS A 262 -18.42 -13.77 -31.66
CA LYS A 262 -19.83 -14.19 -31.60
C LYS A 262 -20.67 -13.54 -32.70
N LEU A 263 -20.47 -12.24 -32.94
CA LEU A 263 -21.13 -11.49 -34.00
C LEU A 263 -20.74 -12.00 -35.41
N LEU A 264 -19.46 -12.32 -35.62
CA LEU A 264 -18.99 -12.91 -36.88
C LEU A 264 -19.61 -14.28 -37.15
N ILE A 265 -19.77 -15.12 -36.12
CA ILE A 265 -20.41 -16.44 -36.24
C ILE A 265 -21.90 -16.30 -36.59
N THR A 266 -22.61 -15.34 -36.01
CA THR A 266 -24.04 -15.14 -36.27
C THR A 266 -24.32 -14.49 -37.62
N LEU A 267 -23.48 -13.56 -38.07
CA LEU A 267 -23.70 -12.83 -39.32
C LEU A 267 -23.24 -13.57 -40.57
N PHE A 268 -22.15 -14.33 -40.48
CA PHE A 268 -21.61 -15.03 -41.63
C PHE A 268 -21.97 -16.51 -41.52
N GLN A 269 -22.79 -17.01 -42.45
CA GLN A 269 -23.11 -18.44 -42.62
C GLN A 269 -21.85 -19.22 -43.08
N LEU A 270 -20.84 -19.27 -42.22
CA LEU A 270 -19.56 -19.87 -42.51
C LEU A 270 -19.70 -21.39 -42.67
N PRO A 271 -18.90 -22.02 -43.54
CA PRO A 271 -18.90 -23.46 -43.65
C PRO A 271 -18.52 -24.11 -42.31
N VAL A 272 -19.21 -25.20 -41.95
CA VAL A 272 -19.15 -25.88 -40.63
C VAL A 272 -17.71 -26.12 -40.13
N LYS A 273 -16.78 -26.43 -41.05
CA LYS A 273 -15.36 -26.67 -40.72
C LYS A 273 -14.59 -25.43 -40.24
N LYS A 274 -15.03 -24.21 -40.60
CA LYS A 274 -14.43 -22.96 -40.11
C LYS A 274 -15.05 -22.54 -38.78
N ILE A 275 -16.34 -22.86 -38.57
CA ILE A 275 -17.04 -22.60 -37.31
C ILE A 275 -16.41 -23.39 -36.16
N SER A 276 -16.03 -24.65 -36.37
CA SER A 276 -15.41 -25.46 -35.31
C SER A 276 -14.10 -24.85 -34.80
N LYS A 277 -13.21 -24.41 -35.69
CA LYS A 277 -11.95 -23.73 -35.32
C LYS A 277 -12.17 -22.40 -34.60
N LEU A 278 -13.21 -21.64 -35.00
CA LEU A 278 -13.54 -20.38 -34.34
C LEU A 278 -14.10 -20.61 -32.93
N LYS A 279 -14.91 -21.66 -32.74
CA LYS A 279 -15.42 -22.06 -31.42
C LYS A 279 -14.29 -22.50 -30.50
N GLU A 280 -13.31 -23.26 -31.00
CA GLU A 280 -12.13 -23.70 -30.24
C GLU A 280 -11.24 -22.52 -29.82
N ALA A 281 -11.06 -21.53 -30.70
CA ALA A 281 -10.37 -20.28 -30.35
C ALA A 281 -11.14 -19.49 -29.29
N MET A 282 -12.46 -19.41 -29.41
CA MET A 282 -13.32 -18.72 -28.44
C MET A 282 -13.25 -19.37 -27.04
N THR A 283 -13.29 -20.71 -26.95
CA THR A 283 -13.14 -21.42 -25.68
C THR A 283 -11.76 -21.20 -25.05
N THR A 284 -10.70 -21.10 -25.87
CA THR A 284 -9.33 -20.82 -25.38
C THR A 284 -9.23 -19.40 -24.78
N ILE A 285 -9.87 -18.41 -25.43
CA ILE A 285 -9.93 -17.03 -24.95
C ILE A 285 -10.78 -16.93 -23.68
N GLU A 286 -11.92 -17.63 -23.62
CA GLU A 286 -12.79 -17.69 -22.43
C GLU A 286 -12.05 -18.30 -21.22
N SER A 287 -11.28 -19.38 -21.41
CA SER A 287 -10.43 -19.95 -20.35
C SER A 287 -9.36 -18.97 -19.87
N SER A 288 -8.66 -18.29 -20.79
CA SER A 288 -7.63 -17.30 -20.44
C SER A 288 -8.20 -16.09 -19.69
N LEU A 289 -9.43 -15.69 -20.03
CA LEU A 289 -10.16 -14.64 -19.33
C LEU A 289 -10.53 -15.07 -17.90
N LEU A 290 -10.89 -16.33 -17.70
CA LEU A 290 -11.19 -16.89 -16.38
C LEU A 290 -9.95 -16.88 -15.48
N ASP A 291 -8.81 -17.36 -15.98
CA ASP A 291 -7.53 -17.37 -15.25
C ASP A 291 -7.09 -15.96 -14.84
N LEU A 292 -7.23 -14.98 -15.75
CA LEU A 292 -6.94 -13.58 -15.46
C LEU A 292 -7.90 -12.97 -14.43
N LYS A 293 -9.18 -13.36 -14.47
CA LYS A 293 -10.17 -12.95 -13.46
C LYS A 293 -9.83 -13.54 -12.10
N GLU A 294 -9.47 -14.81 -12.01
CA GLU A 294 -9.04 -15.45 -10.75
C GLU A 294 -7.77 -14.81 -10.19
N GLN A 295 -6.78 -14.52 -11.04
CA GLN A 295 -5.56 -13.82 -10.64
C GLN A 295 -5.82 -12.40 -10.14
N ASN A 296 -6.78 -11.68 -10.73
CA ASN A 296 -7.14 -10.32 -10.30
C ASN A 296 -8.09 -10.30 -9.09
N LEU A 297 -8.99 -11.28 -8.96
CA LEU A 297 -9.88 -11.45 -7.79
C LEU A 297 -9.08 -11.67 -6.51
N SER A 298 -7.89 -12.30 -6.59
CA SER A 298 -6.98 -12.43 -5.45
C SER A 298 -6.37 -11.11 -4.94
N LYS A 299 -6.48 -10.02 -5.71
CA LYS A 299 -5.80 -8.75 -5.41
C LYS A 299 -6.71 -7.62 -4.96
N GLU A 300 -8.03 -7.70 -5.19
CA GLU A 300 -8.86 -6.47 -5.11
C GLU A 300 -10.17 -6.57 -4.33
N TYR A 301 -10.68 -7.74 -3.93
CA TYR A 301 -11.96 -7.83 -3.20
C TYR A 301 -11.97 -8.89 -2.08
N PRO A 302 -12.69 -8.65 -0.96
CA PRO A 302 -12.75 -9.53 0.19
C PRO A 302 -13.76 -10.66 -0.04
N TYR A 303 -13.61 -11.42 -1.13
CA TYR A 303 -14.39 -12.64 -1.29
C TYR A 303 -13.87 -13.70 -0.33
N LEU A 304 -14.78 -14.49 0.23
CA LEU A 304 -14.42 -15.62 1.08
C LEU A 304 -13.66 -16.66 0.24
N SER A 305 -12.67 -17.32 0.84
CA SER A 305 -11.95 -18.39 0.15
C SER A 305 -12.90 -19.52 -0.24
N LEU A 306 -12.65 -20.20 -1.37
CA LEU A 306 -13.48 -21.30 -1.86
C LEU A 306 -13.74 -22.39 -0.80
N ASN A 307 -12.79 -22.67 0.09
CA ASN A 307 -12.95 -23.63 1.20
C ASN A 307 -14.04 -23.21 2.20
N LEU A 308 -14.19 -21.90 2.40
CA LEU A 308 -15.19 -21.31 3.29
C LEU A 308 -16.59 -21.39 2.68
N VAL A 309 -16.70 -21.20 1.36
CA VAL A 309 -17.96 -21.37 0.61
C VAL A 309 -18.42 -22.83 0.66
N LYS A 310 -17.52 -23.78 0.40
CA LYS A 310 -17.84 -25.23 0.49
C LYS A 310 -18.28 -25.66 1.88
N LYS A 311 -17.67 -25.10 2.92
CA LYS A 311 -18.06 -25.41 4.30
C LYS A 311 -19.38 -24.73 4.69
N ALA A 312 -19.72 -23.59 4.09
CA ALA A 312 -21.07 -23.02 4.18
C ALA A 312 -22.11 -23.89 3.46
N GLU A 313 -21.77 -24.52 2.32
CA GLU A 313 -22.63 -25.52 1.64
C GLU A 313 -22.89 -26.74 2.53
N GLU A 314 -21.86 -27.27 3.20
CA GLU A 314 -22.00 -28.38 4.16
C GLU A 314 -22.93 -28.03 5.33
N LEU A 315 -22.88 -26.79 5.82
CA LEU A 315 -23.72 -26.30 6.92
C LEU A 315 -25.16 -26.00 6.50
N ALA A 316 -25.39 -25.62 5.25
CA ALA A 316 -26.70 -25.23 4.75
C ALA A 316 -27.65 -26.44 4.55
N GLY A 317 -27.10 -27.62 4.23
CA GLY A 317 -27.92 -28.80 3.87
C GLY A 317 -28.86 -28.53 2.68
N ASP A 318 -29.92 -29.35 2.54
CA ASP A 318 -30.89 -29.28 1.42
C ASP A 318 -31.99 -28.22 1.57
N SER A 319 -31.96 -27.36 2.60
CA SER A 319 -33.03 -26.41 2.88
C SER A 319 -32.59 -24.96 2.68
N VAL A 320 -32.75 -24.44 1.46
CA VAL A 320 -32.63 -23.00 1.17
C VAL A 320 -33.96 -22.52 0.59
N THR A 321 -34.66 -21.64 1.30
CA THR A 321 -35.86 -20.94 0.83
C THR A 321 -35.63 -19.44 0.76
N GLU A 322 -36.05 -18.84 -0.36
CA GLU A 322 -35.92 -17.44 -0.75
C GLU A 322 -36.45 -16.46 0.32
N LEU A 323 -35.62 -15.51 0.80
CA LEU A 323 -36.02 -14.53 1.82
C LEU A 323 -35.54 -13.09 1.60
N GLN A 324 -36.35 -12.18 2.15
CA GLN A 324 -36.28 -10.72 2.06
C GLN A 324 -35.26 -10.12 3.03
N LEU A 325 -34.21 -9.49 2.49
CA LEU A 325 -33.11 -8.88 3.25
C LEU A 325 -33.44 -7.44 3.69
N GLY A 326 -33.91 -7.30 4.94
CA GLY A 326 -34.12 -5.99 5.58
C GLY A 326 -33.97 -6.03 7.09
N GLY A 327 -32.73 -6.07 7.60
CA GLY A 327 -32.42 -5.86 9.03
C GLY A 327 -32.19 -7.10 9.89
N ALA A 328 -31.99 -8.28 9.29
CA ALA A 328 -31.69 -9.50 10.04
C ALA A 328 -30.31 -9.42 10.72
N LYS A 329 -30.22 -9.88 11.98
CA LYS A 329 -28.94 -10.14 12.65
C LYS A 329 -28.27 -11.31 11.93
N LEU A 330 -27.01 -11.14 11.53
CA LEU A 330 -26.26 -12.16 10.75
C LEU A 330 -25.72 -13.31 11.62
N PHE A 331 -25.63 -13.10 12.92
CA PHE A 331 -25.19 -14.11 13.89
C PHE A 331 -26.21 -14.23 15.01
N THR A 332 -26.37 -15.44 15.54
CA THR A 332 -27.12 -15.72 16.76
C THR A 332 -26.36 -15.15 17.99
N GLU A 333 -26.98 -15.21 19.16
CA GLU A 333 -26.32 -14.78 20.42
C GLU A 333 -25.16 -15.70 20.81
N ASP A 334 -25.14 -16.92 20.26
CA ASP A 334 -24.09 -17.93 20.47
C ASP A 334 -22.96 -17.85 19.41
N ASP A 335 -22.89 -16.76 18.64
CA ASP A 335 -21.91 -16.52 17.56
C ASP A 335 -22.04 -17.47 16.34
N ASP A 336 -23.10 -18.27 16.24
CA ASP A 336 -23.38 -19.09 15.05
C ASP A 336 -23.97 -18.25 13.90
N PRO A 337 -23.58 -18.48 12.63
CA PRO A 337 -24.15 -17.77 11.49
C PRO A 337 -25.63 -18.14 11.32
N THR A 338 -26.51 -17.14 11.14
CA THR A 338 -27.93 -17.41 10.88
C THR A 338 -28.13 -18.01 9.48
N PRO A 339 -29.27 -18.65 9.19
CA PRO A 339 -29.56 -19.20 7.85
C PRO A 339 -29.42 -18.17 6.73
N GLU A 340 -29.83 -16.92 6.97
CA GLU A 340 -29.69 -15.82 6.01
C GLU A 340 -28.22 -15.45 5.80
N HIS A 341 -27.41 -15.51 6.87
CA HIS A 341 -25.97 -15.28 6.75
C HIS A 341 -25.30 -16.41 6.00
N ILE A 342 -25.65 -17.67 6.28
CA ILE A 342 -25.18 -18.85 5.54
C ILE A 342 -25.50 -18.70 4.05
N GLU A 343 -26.72 -18.29 3.69
CA GLU A 343 -27.08 -18.03 2.29
C GLU A 343 -26.18 -16.96 1.67
N MET A 344 -25.91 -15.85 2.36
CA MET A 344 -24.95 -14.84 1.89
C MET A 344 -23.52 -15.40 1.72
N LEU A 345 -23.07 -16.28 2.63
CA LEU A 345 -21.78 -16.98 2.53
C LEU A 345 -21.71 -17.87 1.28
N LEU A 346 -22.82 -18.50 0.87
CA LEU A 346 -22.90 -19.27 -0.39
C LEU A 346 -22.70 -18.40 -1.63
N TRP A 347 -23.15 -17.14 -1.58
CA TRP A 347 -22.85 -16.13 -2.61
C TRP A 347 -21.44 -15.53 -2.48
N ALA A 348 -20.58 -16.14 -1.66
CA ALA A 348 -19.23 -15.68 -1.32
C ALA A 348 -19.18 -14.26 -0.74
N TYR A 349 -20.29 -13.80 -0.14
CA TYR A 349 -20.43 -12.45 0.39
C TYR A 349 -20.70 -12.48 1.88
N SER A 350 -19.86 -11.79 2.66
CA SER A 350 -20.13 -11.54 4.08
C SER A 350 -19.85 -10.08 4.40
N PRO A 351 -20.78 -9.36 5.05
CA PRO A 351 -20.53 -8.03 5.59
C PRO A 351 -19.46 -8.04 6.71
N GLU A 352 -19.25 -9.19 7.35
CA GLU A 352 -18.31 -9.38 8.45
C GLU A 352 -17.28 -10.50 8.16
N PRO A 353 -16.44 -10.38 7.11
CA PRO A 353 -15.58 -11.48 6.64
C PRO A 353 -14.53 -11.92 7.67
N LYS A 354 -14.13 -11.01 8.56
CA LYS A 354 -13.16 -11.30 9.63
C LYS A 354 -13.75 -12.16 10.75
N ARG A 355 -15.04 -12.01 11.05
CA ARG A 355 -15.72 -12.77 12.11
C ARG A 355 -15.95 -14.21 11.63
N VAL A 356 -16.41 -14.34 10.39
CA VAL A 356 -16.52 -15.62 9.68
C VAL A 356 -15.18 -16.36 9.64
N ALA A 357 -14.08 -15.69 9.26
CA ALA A 357 -12.76 -16.33 9.24
C ALA A 357 -12.27 -16.81 10.62
N LYS A 358 -12.68 -16.14 11.70
CA LYS A 358 -12.31 -16.54 13.07
C LYS A 358 -13.07 -17.82 13.49
N GLU A 359 -14.36 -17.88 13.19
CA GLU A 359 -15.23 -19.02 13.55
C GLU A 359 -14.84 -20.27 12.77
N PHE A 360 -14.57 -20.15 11.47
CA PHE A 360 -14.22 -21.30 10.64
C PHE A 360 -12.84 -21.89 10.95
N ASN A 361 -11.89 -21.07 11.41
CA ASN A 361 -10.57 -21.51 11.90
C ASN A 361 -10.63 -22.18 13.28
N PHE A 362 -11.70 -21.97 14.05
CA PHE A 362 -11.89 -22.62 15.35
C PHE A 362 -12.16 -24.12 15.22
N PHE A 363 -12.86 -24.52 14.15
CA PHE A 363 -13.17 -25.93 13.88
C PHE A 363 -11.97 -26.75 13.37
N GLU A 364 -11.00 -26.15 12.67
CA GLU A 364 -9.82 -26.89 12.17
C GLU A 364 -8.85 -27.33 13.29
N ASN A 365 -8.92 -26.73 14.48
CA ASN A 365 -8.03 -27.04 15.59
C ASN A 365 -8.62 -28.00 16.63
N LYS A 366 -9.86 -28.49 16.44
CA LYS A 366 -10.56 -29.32 17.43
C LYS A 366 -10.42 -30.83 17.21
N ASP A 367 -9.90 -31.26 16.07
CA ASP A 367 -9.85 -32.67 15.66
C ASP A 367 -8.49 -33.36 15.86
N THR A 368 -7.56 -32.78 16.63
CA THR A 368 -6.38 -33.53 17.11
C THR A 368 -6.63 -34.02 18.53
N PRO A 369 -6.91 -35.31 18.76
CA PRO A 369 -6.96 -35.86 20.11
C PRO A 369 -5.56 -35.80 20.72
N GLU A 370 -5.40 -35.02 21.79
CA GLU A 370 -4.20 -35.01 22.61
C GLU A 370 -4.09 -36.34 23.36
N GLU A 371 -3.11 -37.18 22.99
CA GLU A 371 -2.68 -38.31 23.78
C GLU A 371 -2.01 -37.80 25.07
N GLU A 372 -2.76 -37.86 26.18
CA GLU A 372 -2.19 -37.79 27.53
C GLU A 372 -1.20 -38.95 27.72
N SER A 373 0.07 -38.63 27.87
CA SER A 373 1.07 -39.56 28.38
C SER A 373 1.44 -39.22 29.82
N GLU A 374 0.99 -40.10 30.70
CA GLU A 374 1.46 -40.26 32.07
C GLU A 374 3.00 -40.35 32.12
N ARG A 375 3.62 -39.54 32.99
CA ARG A 375 4.88 -39.94 33.64
C ARG A 375 5.11 -39.21 34.96
N ASP A 376 4.70 -39.89 36.02
CA ASP A 376 5.48 -40.22 37.23
C ASP A 376 6.46 -39.18 37.84
N ARG A 377 6.11 -38.77 39.07
CA ARG A 377 6.84 -39.05 40.36
C ARG A 377 7.88 -38.09 40.97
N ILE A 378 7.66 -37.92 42.29
CA ILE A 378 8.61 -37.76 43.44
C ILE A 378 9.00 -36.32 43.82
N SER A 379 8.41 -35.79 44.91
CA SER A 379 8.97 -35.58 46.29
C SER A 379 9.82 -34.29 46.37
N GLU A 380 9.92 -33.48 47.42
CA GLU A 380 9.62 -33.44 48.86
C GLU A 380 9.31 -31.94 49.16
N GLY A 381 8.41 -31.55 50.05
CA GLY A 381 8.66 -31.51 51.49
C GLY A 381 9.54 -30.32 51.90
N GLN A 382 8.95 -29.19 52.33
CA GLN A 382 9.48 -28.42 53.46
C GLN A 382 8.53 -27.33 53.98
N ASP A 383 8.22 -27.47 55.27
CA ASP A 383 7.61 -26.51 56.17
C ASP A 383 8.32 -25.15 56.23
N LYS A 384 7.54 -24.10 56.54
CA LYS A 384 7.80 -23.01 57.50
C LYS A 384 6.71 -21.94 57.33
N SER A 385 5.69 -21.95 58.17
CA SER A 385 5.59 -21.20 59.45
C SER A 385 5.62 -19.68 59.30
N ASP A 386 4.50 -19.08 59.70
CA ASP A 386 4.36 -17.84 60.49
C ASP A 386 5.16 -16.59 60.07
N ALA A 387 4.44 -15.51 59.74
CA ALA A 387 4.21 -14.43 60.71
C ALA A 387 3.45 -13.27 60.07
N SER A 388 2.39 -12.93 60.76
CA SER A 388 1.60 -11.71 60.70
C SER A 388 2.39 -10.47 61.13
N ASP A 389 2.10 -9.34 60.48
CA ASP A 389 1.72 -8.07 61.13
C ASP A 389 2.77 -7.33 61.99
N LYS A 390 3.17 -6.13 61.54
CA LYS A 390 2.99 -4.86 62.28
C LYS A 390 3.63 -3.65 61.59
N ASN A 391 2.81 -2.61 61.49
CA ASN A 391 3.15 -1.19 61.36
C ASN A 391 4.25 -0.75 62.35
N VAL A 392 5.13 0.16 61.93
CA VAL A 392 5.65 1.28 62.75
C VAL A 392 6.03 2.45 61.83
N ASP A 393 5.29 3.54 61.95
CA ASP A 393 5.67 4.91 61.59
C ASP A 393 6.91 5.36 62.38
N SER A 394 7.73 6.26 61.81
CA SER A 394 8.26 7.47 62.50
C SER A 394 9.54 8.02 61.85
N ASP A 395 9.44 9.31 61.56
CA ASP A 395 10.41 10.38 61.88
C ASP A 395 11.71 10.54 61.06
N GLU A 396 11.66 11.60 60.24
CA GLU A 396 12.36 12.87 60.49
C GLU A 396 13.84 12.79 60.94
N MET A 397 14.75 13.11 60.01
CA MET A 397 15.92 14.01 60.14
C MET A 397 16.61 14.02 58.76
N GLY A 398 16.87 15.14 58.09
CA GLY A 398 17.58 16.29 58.61
C GLY A 398 19.06 16.18 58.22
N SER A 399 19.55 17.19 57.49
CA SER A 399 20.96 17.62 57.36
C SER A 399 21.87 17.12 56.22
N LYS A 400 22.41 18.15 55.56
CA LYS A 400 23.82 18.37 55.13
C LYS A 400 24.23 18.00 53.70
N ARG A 401 24.24 19.06 52.88
CA ARG A 401 25.38 19.58 52.11
C ARG A 401 26.63 18.71 52.11
N LEU A 402 27.09 18.27 50.94
CA LEU A 402 28.50 18.34 50.56
C LEU A 402 28.62 18.56 49.05
N SER A 403 29.14 19.74 48.72
CA SER A 403 29.87 20.07 47.50
C SER A 403 31.08 19.15 47.33
N GLY A 404 31.35 18.72 46.10
CA GLY A 404 32.53 17.93 45.78
C GLY A 404 32.96 18.17 44.34
N ASP A 405 33.75 19.22 44.15
CA ASP A 405 34.63 19.42 43.00
C ASP A 405 35.54 18.20 42.82
N ARG A 406 35.67 17.71 41.58
CA ARG A 406 36.87 16.99 41.12
C ARG A 406 37.10 17.27 39.64
N ASP A 407 38.05 18.17 39.42
CA ASP A 407 38.94 18.18 38.28
C ASP A 407 39.67 16.83 38.16
N GLY A 408 39.91 16.39 36.93
CA GLY A 408 40.59 15.13 36.64
C GLY A 408 40.90 14.98 35.17
N GLU A 409 41.97 15.64 34.73
CA GLU A 409 42.65 15.46 33.46
C GLU A 409 43.09 14.00 33.20
N GLY A 410 43.28 13.69 31.91
CA GLY A 410 44.34 12.75 31.49
C GLY A 410 43.88 11.36 31.06
N GLY A 411 43.88 11.09 29.76
CA GLY A 411 43.61 9.74 29.25
C GLY A 411 43.73 9.55 27.74
N SER A 412 44.88 9.94 27.18
CA SER A 412 45.31 9.59 25.82
C SER A 412 45.20 8.08 25.58
N THR A 413 44.57 7.66 24.47
CA THR A 413 44.63 6.27 23.98
C THR A 413 45.30 6.22 22.60
N PRO A 414 46.22 5.25 22.37
CA PRO A 414 47.12 5.29 21.22
C PRO A 414 46.53 4.70 19.94
N ARG A 415 46.99 5.29 18.83
CA ARG A 415 46.75 4.91 17.44
C ARG A 415 47.16 3.46 17.16
N ARG A 416 46.24 2.69 16.57
CA ARG A 416 46.48 1.33 16.07
C ARG A 416 47.07 1.37 14.66
N SER A 417 48.38 1.12 14.56
CA SER A 417 49.11 0.99 13.30
C SER A 417 48.65 -0.23 12.49
N LYS A 418 48.42 -0.03 11.19
CA LYS A 418 48.12 -1.08 10.21
C LYS A 418 49.41 -1.83 9.84
N ARG A 419 49.36 -3.15 9.91
CA ARG A 419 50.40 -4.08 9.46
C ARG A 419 50.17 -4.37 7.97
N ILE A 420 51.07 -3.89 7.11
CA ILE A 420 51.20 -4.30 5.71
C ILE A 420 52.00 -5.61 5.71
N LYS A 421 51.46 -6.66 5.10
CA LYS A 421 52.24 -7.86 4.74
C LYS A 421 52.63 -7.73 3.27
N LYS A 422 53.92 -7.90 2.99
CA LYS A 422 54.45 -8.24 1.67
C LYS A 422 54.20 -9.71 1.40
#